data_AF-K1XVE5-F1
#
_entry.id   AF-K1XVE5-F1
#
_cell.length_a   1.000
_cell.length_b   1.000
_cell.length_c   1.000
_cell.angle_alpha   90.00
_cell.angle_beta   90.00
_cell.angle_gamma   90.00
#
_symmetry.space_group_name_H-M   'P 1'
#
loop_
_entity.id
_entity.type
_entity.pdbx_description
1 polymer ?
#
loop_
_entity_poly.entity_id
_entity_poly.type
_entity_poly.pdbx_seq_one_letter_code
_entity_poly.pdbx_strand_id
1 'polypeptide(L)'
;TAVSLKQVLGREVDLAAFTTFFLARLAWNFGILCYEEGRELSGEPLSGRNGRHLLLEQWLNLSDTVGRRIVYGFDVMTAPQYQAEVMGLDATGGLILALEDGFVKTELSGEIRYLG
;
A
#
# COMPACT_ATOMS: atom_id res chain seq x y z
N THR A 1 -6.48 -2.95 16.68
CA THR A 1 -5.55 -3.16 17.81
C THR A 1 -4.13 -3.09 17.29
N ALA A 2 -3.24 -2.36 17.97
CA ALA A 2 -1.81 -2.36 17.63
C ALA A 2 -1.12 -3.60 18.23
N VAL A 3 -0.14 -4.16 17.52
CA VAL A 3 0.71 -5.27 17.99
C VAL A 3 2.18 -4.96 17.74
N SER A 4 3.10 -5.67 18.40
CA SER A 4 4.55 -5.53 18.21
C SER A 4 5.17 -6.77 17.56
N LEU A 5 6.35 -6.62 16.94
CA LEU A 5 7.10 -7.75 16.38
C LEU A 5 7.42 -8.83 17.43
N LYS A 6 7.73 -8.43 18.67
CA LYS A 6 7.96 -9.36 19.79
C LYS A 6 6.72 -10.20 20.09
N GLN A 7 5.53 -9.59 20.08
CA GLN A 7 4.28 -10.31 20.30
C GLN A 7 3.99 -11.32 19.18
N VAL A 8 4.24 -10.93 17.93
CA VAL A 8 4.00 -11.80 16.76
C VAL A 8 5.02 -12.95 16.70
N LEU A 9 6.29 -12.69 16.99
CA LEU A 9 7.38 -13.67 16.88
C LEU A 9 7.55 -14.53 18.15
N GLY A 10 6.95 -14.15 19.28
CA GLY A 10 7.12 -14.81 20.57
C GLY A 10 8.54 -14.72 21.15
N ARG A 11 9.39 -13.82 20.65
CA ARG A 11 10.79 -13.66 21.05
C ARG A 11 11.28 -12.23 20.92
N GLU A 12 12.40 -11.91 21.58
CA GLU A 12 13.08 -10.64 21.39
C GLU A 12 13.59 -10.46 19.96
N VAL A 13 13.59 -9.21 19.51
CA VAL A 13 14.06 -8.80 18.19
C VAL A 13 15.39 -8.08 18.36
N ASP A 14 16.42 -8.56 17.68
CA ASP A 14 17.65 -7.80 17.52
C ASP A 14 17.36 -6.59 16.62
N LEU A 15 17.28 -5.42 17.24
CA LEU A 15 16.96 -4.17 16.55
C LEU A 15 18.07 -3.75 15.58
N ALA A 16 19.33 -4.07 15.86
CA ALA A 16 20.44 -3.71 14.97
C ALA A 16 20.37 -4.55 13.69
N ALA A 17 20.17 -5.85 13.83
CA ALA A 17 19.96 -6.74 12.69
C ALA A 17 18.71 -6.34 11.90
N PHE A 18 17.57 -6.14 12.58
CA PHE A 18 16.32 -5.71 11.94
C PHE A 18 16.49 -4.41 11.17
N THR A 19 17.11 -3.38 11.78
CA THR A 19 17.32 -2.08 11.13
C THR A 19 18.19 -2.21 9.89
N THR A 20 19.24 -3.04 9.94
CA THR A 20 20.10 -3.30 8.78
C THR A 20 19.30 -3.88 7.61
N PHE A 21 18.50 -4.91 7.86
CA PHE A 21 17.64 -5.49 6.83
C PHE A 21 16.56 -4.52 6.35
N PHE A 22 15.93 -3.78 7.26
CA PHE A 22 14.90 -2.80 6.94
C PHE A 22 15.44 -1.71 6.01
N LEU A 23 16.60 -1.11 6.34
CA LEU A 23 17.22 -0.08 5.51
C LEU A 23 17.66 -0.60 4.15
N ALA A 24 18.22 -1.82 4.08
CA ALA A 24 18.56 -2.45 2.81
C ALA A 24 17.32 -2.67 1.92
N ARG A 25 16.20 -3.13 2.50
CA ARG A 25 14.93 -3.29 1.79
C ARG A 25 14.32 -1.95 1.37
N LEU A 26 14.43 -0.92 2.19
CA LEU A 26 13.96 0.42 1.88
C LEU A 26 14.75 1.02 0.72
N ALA A 27 16.08 0.96 0.77
CA ALA A 27 16.96 1.42 -0.31
C ALA A 27 16.67 0.70 -1.63
N TRP A 28 16.43 -0.62 -1.58
CA TRP A 28 16.03 -1.40 -2.73
C TRP A 28 14.71 -0.91 -3.35
N ASN A 29 13.69 -0.63 -2.52
CA ASN A 29 12.40 -0.12 -3.02
C ASN A 29 12.53 1.25 -3.68
N PHE A 30 13.35 2.15 -3.12
CA PHE A 30 13.66 3.43 -3.78
C PHE A 30 14.41 3.21 -5.10
N GLY A 31 15.34 2.26 -5.14
CA GLY A 31 16.01 1.86 -6.39
C GLY A 31 15.04 1.42 -7.47
N ILE A 32 14.01 0.63 -7.13
CA ILE A 32 12.95 0.24 -8.07
C ILE A 32 12.18 1.47 -8.55
N LEU A 33 11.80 2.38 -7.65
CA LEU A 33 11.06 3.59 -8.01
C LEU A 33 11.82 4.43 -9.04
N CYS A 34 13.09 4.74 -8.78
CA CYS A 34 13.93 5.51 -9.70
C CYS A 34 14.18 4.76 -11.02
N TYR A 35 14.32 3.43 -10.96
CA TYR A 35 14.50 2.61 -12.15
C TYR A 35 13.27 2.65 -13.07
N GLU A 36 12.09 2.48 -12.49
CA GLU A 36 10.81 2.52 -13.23
C GLU A 36 10.52 3.91 -13.79
N GLU A 37 10.81 4.97 -13.03
CA GLU A 37 10.72 6.36 -13.50
C GLU A 37 11.64 6.60 -14.71
N GLY A 38 12.89 6.12 -14.65
CA GLY A 38 13.83 6.20 -15.76
C GLY A 38 13.31 5.49 -17.02
N ARG A 39 12.70 4.31 -16.86
CA ARG A 39 12.06 3.57 -17.97
C ARG A 39 10.91 4.36 -18.57
N GLU A 40 9.99 4.84 -17.75
CA GLU A 40 8.83 5.60 -18.19
C GLU A 40 9.25 6.86 -18.97
N LEU A 41 10.23 7.63 -18.45
CA LEU A 41 10.78 8.81 -19.11
C LEU A 41 11.46 8.49 -20.45
N SER A 42 12.03 7.30 -20.59
CA SER A 42 12.62 6.82 -21.85
C SER A 42 11.61 6.23 -22.84
N GLY A 43 10.33 6.16 -22.45
CA GLY A 43 9.26 5.52 -23.24
C GLY A 43 9.31 3.99 -23.22
N GLU A 44 10.13 3.39 -22.35
CA GLU A 44 10.13 1.96 -22.12
C GLU A 44 8.93 1.55 -21.26
N PRO A 45 8.33 0.36 -21.49
CA PRO A 45 7.26 -0.13 -20.63
C PRO A 45 7.78 -0.37 -19.21
N LEU A 46 6.92 -0.21 -18.22
CA LEU A 46 7.23 -0.56 -16.82
C LEU A 46 7.59 -2.04 -16.68
N SER A 47 8.45 -2.35 -15.72
CA SER A 47 9.13 -3.64 -15.64
C SER A 47 8.31 -4.78 -15.01
N GLY A 48 7.19 -4.46 -14.35
CA GLY A 48 6.28 -5.45 -13.76
C GLY A 48 5.37 -6.13 -14.79
N ARG A 49 4.59 -7.11 -14.32
CA ARG A 49 3.69 -7.89 -15.19
C ARG A 49 2.67 -7.01 -15.88
N ASN A 50 2.44 -7.28 -17.16
CA ASN A 50 1.50 -6.54 -18.02
C ASN A 50 1.79 -5.02 -18.06
N GLY A 51 3.05 -4.62 -17.93
CA GLY A 51 3.44 -3.20 -17.95
C GLY A 51 3.00 -2.44 -16.69
N ARG A 52 2.79 -3.14 -15.57
CA ARG A 52 2.54 -2.52 -14.27
C ARG A 52 3.86 -2.07 -13.63
N HIS A 53 3.81 -1.03 -12.82
CA HIS A 53 4.93 -0.65 -11.97
C HIS A 53 5.30 -1.80 -11.00
N LEU A 54 6.58 -2.19 -10.93
CA LEU A 54 7.01 -3.35 -10.12
C LEU A 54 6.71 -3.17 -8.63
N LEU A 55 6.87 -1.97 -8.06
CA LEU A 55 6.45 -1.70 -6.67
C LEU A 55 4.95 -1.92 -6.43
N LEU A 56 4.07 -1.55 -7.37
CA LEU A 56 2.63 -1.77 -7.23
C LEU A 56 2.30 -3.26 -7.27
N GLU A 57 2.97 -4.04 -8.12
CA GLU A 57 2.84 -5.50 -8.14
C GLU A 57 3.25 -6.12 -6.79
N GLN A 58 4.39 -5.70 -6.23
CA GLN A 58 4.85 -6.19 -4.93
C GLN A 58 3.89 -5.82 -3.80
N TRP A 59 3.37 -4.59 -3.81
CA TRP A 59 2.38 -4.15 -2.82
C TRP A 59 1.13 -5.04 -2.87
N LEU A 60 0.59 -5.31 -4.06
CA LEU A 60 -0.60 -6.14 -4.22
C LEU A 60 -0.40 -7.59 -3.76
N ASN A 61 0.81 -8.12 -3.90
CA ASN A 61 1.12 -9.48 -3.45
C ASN A 61 1.29 -9.61 -1.93
N LEU A 62 1.52 -8.50 -1.22
CA LEU A 62 1.83 -8.48 0.21
C LEU A 62 0.72 -7.83 1.05
N SER A 63 -0.17 -7.07 0.42
CA SER A 63 -1.26 -6.35 1.05
C SER A 63 -2.52 -7.20 1.13
N ASP A 64 -3.19 -7.15 2.28
CA ASP A 64 -4.51 -7.75 2.50
C ASP A 64 -5.65 -6.71 2.42
N THR A 65 -5.36 -5.48 1.97
CA THR A 65 -6.31 -4.37 1.90
C THR A 65 -7.39 -4.57 0.83
N VAL A 66 -7.04 -5.13 -0.33
CA VAL A 66 -7.98 -5.31 -1.45
C VAL A 66 -9.07 -6.31 -1.07
N GLY A 67 -10.32 -5.97 -1.40
CA GLY A 67 -11.53 -6.72 -1.02
C GLY A 67 -12.01 -6.46 0.41
N ARG A 68 -11.34 -5.61 1.19
CA ARG A 68 -11.81 -5.24 2.53
C ARG A 68 -12.78 -4.09 2.50
N ARG A 69 -13.75 -4.12 3.42
CA ARG A 69 -14.56 -2.97 3.78
C ARG A 69 -13.77 -2.05 4.71
N ILE A 70 -13.85 -0.75 4.47
CA ILE A 70 -13.14 0.28 5.23
C ILE A 70 -14.06 1.45 5.59
N VAL A 71 -13.64 2.23 6.57
CA VAL A 71 -14.01 3.64 6.75
C VAL A 71 -12.84 4.48 6.26
N TYR A 72 -13.12 5.53 5.50
CA TYR A 72 -12.13 6.48 4.98
C TYR A 72 -12.32 7.88 5.59
N GLY A 73 -11.22 8.61 5.77
CA GLY A 73 -11.19 10.04 6.07
C GLY A 73 -9.76 10.56 6.18
N PHE A 74 -9.57 11.88 6.24
CA PHE A 74 -8.25 12.47 6.55
C PHE A 74 -7.93 12.44 8.05
N ASP A 75 -8.96 12.35 8.89
CA ASP A 75 -8.88 11.97 10.30
C ASP A 75 -10.01 10.95 10.52
N VAL A 76 -9.70 9.68 10.27
CA VAL A 76 -10.73 8.62 10.25
C VAL A 76 -11.28 8.34 11.66
N MET A 77 -10.53 8.75 12.69
CA MET A 77 -10.88 8.50 14.08
C MET A 77 -11.87 9.52 14.62
N THR A 78 -11.74 10.79 14.24
CA THR A 78 -12.61 11.86 14.75
C THR A 78 -13.67 12.32 13.73
N ALA A 79 -13.37 12.25 12.44
CA ALA A 79 -14.22 12.76 11.37
C ALA A 79 -14.25 11.80 10.16
N PRO A 80 -14.81 10.58 10.32
CA PRO A 80 -14.96 9.65 9.20
C PRO A 80 -15.85 10.25 8.12
N GLN A 81 -15.44 10.11 6.86
CA GLN A 81 -16.14 10.71 5.73
C GLN A 81 -17.13 9.74 5.10
N TYR A 82 -16.72 8.49 4.85
CA TYR A 82 -17.57 7.48 4.24
C TYR A 82 -17.03 6.06 4.42
N GLN A 83 -17.86 5.07 4.11
CA GLN A 83 -17.48 3.66 4.01
C GLN A 83 -17.33 3.24 2.56
N ALA A 84 -16.44 2.30 2.30
CA ALA A 84 -16.22 1.75 0.97
C ALA A 84 -15.66 0.33 1.01
N GLU A 85 -15.78 -0.39 -0.10
CA GLU A 85 -15.00 -1.59 -0.41
C GLU A 85 -13.77 -1.20 -1.24
N VAL A 86 -12.61 -1.73 -0.87
CA VAL A 86 -11.37 -1.51 -1.62
C VAL A 86 -11.32 -2.44 -2.83
N MET A 87 -11.44 -1.87 -4.02
CA MET A 87 -11.45 -2.62 -5.28
C MET A 87 -10.03 -2.92 -5.80
N GLY A 88 -9.04 -2.11 -5.42
CA GLY A 88 -7.68 -2.25 -5.91
C GLY A 88 -6.89 -0.95 -5.84
N LEU A 89 -5.83 -0.89 -6.62
CA LEU A 89 -5.06 0.33 -6.88
C LEU A 89 -5.15 0.70 -8.35
N ASP A 90 -5.13 2.00 -8.64
CA ASP A 90 -4.90 2.48 -10.00
C ASP A 90 -3.41 2.40 -10.40
N ALA A 91 -3.08 2.84 -11.61
CA ALA A 91 -1.71 2.79 -12.12
C ALA A 91 -0.72 3.71 -11.38
N THR A 92 -1.21 4.66 -10.58
CA THR A 92 -0.43 5.64 -9.83
C THR A 92 -0.29 5.30 -8.35
N GLY A 93 -0.97 4.23 -7.89
CA GLY A 93 -1.01 3.83 -6.48
C GLY A 93 -2.18 4.44 -5.69
N GLY A 94 -3.13 5.09 -6.36
CA GLY A 94 -4.36 5.55 -5.74
C GLY A 94 -5.28 4.39 -5.39
N LEU A 95 -5.93 4.45 -4.22
CA LEU A 95 -6.84 3.42 -3.74
C LEU A 95 -8.20 3.55 -4.43
N ILE A 96 -8.62 2.52 -5.17
CA ILE A 96 -9.91 2.49 -5.85
C ILE A 96 -10.96 1.99 -4.85
N LEU A 97 -11.98 2.81 -4.60
CA LEU A 97 -13.01 2.61 -3.58
C LEU A 97 -14.39 2.57 -4.22
N ALA A 98 -15.16 1.53 -3.90
CA ALA A 98 -16.58 1.43 -4.22
C ALA A 98 -17.42 1.79 -2.99
N LEU A 99 -18.23 2.85 -3.09
CA LEU A 99 -19.15 3.29 -2.06
C LEU A 99 -20.45 2.45 -2.05
N GLU A 100 -21.24 2.57 -0.98
CA GLU A 100 -22.49 1.82 -0.83
C GLU A 100 -23.55 2.17 -1.88
N ASP A 101 -23.50 3.38 -2.44
CA ASP A 101 -24.38 3.82 -3.53
C ASP A 101 -23.92 3.35 -4.91
N GLY A 102 -22.84 2.56 -4.98
CA GLY A 102 -22.23 2.07 -6.21
C GLY A 102 -21.30 3.07 -6.90
N PHE A 103 -21.10 4.27 -6.35
CA PHE A 103 -20.11 5.20 -6.88
C PHE A 103 -18.70 4.67 -6.67
N VAL A 104 -17.86 4.78 -7.72
CA VAL A 104 -16.46 4.37 -7.66
C VAL A 104 -15.58 5.60 -7.77
N LYS A 105 -14.63 5.73 -6.86
CA LYS A 105 -13.65 6.82 -6.86
C LYS A 105 -12.26 6.35 -6.47
N THR A 106 -11.27 7.16 -6.80
CA THR A 106 -9.88 6.93 -6.40
C THR A 106 -9.48 7.97 -5.36
N GLU A 107 -8.89 7.51 -4.26
CA GLU A 107 -8.25 8.38 -3.26
C GLU A 107 -6.73 8.22 -3.32
N LEU A 108 -6.02 9.34 -3.43
CA LEU A 108 -4.55 9.36 -3.56
C LEU A 108 -3.83 9.39 -2.22
N SER A 109 -4.54 9.74 -1.15
CA SER A 109 -3.99 9.88 0.20
C SER A 109 -5.13 9.92 1.21
N GLY A 110 -4.88 9.48 2.44
CA GLY A 110 -5.81 9.59 3.55
C GLY A 110 -5.58 8.48 4.56
N GLU A 111 -6.50 8.35 5.50
CA GLU A 111 -6.51 7.28 6.49
C GLU A 111 -7.64 6.30 6.20
N ILE A 112 -7.36 5.02 6.46
CA ILE A 112 -8.36 3.96 6.38
C ILE A 112 -8.44 3.22 7.70
N ARG A 113 -9.64 2.77 8.04
CA ARG A 113 -9.87 1.82 9.13
C ARG A 113 -10.61 0.63 8.58
N TYR A 114 -10.01 -0.55 8.70
CA TYR A 114 -10.68 -1.80 8.33
C TYR A 114 -11.92 -2.03 9.18
N LEU A 115 -13.01 -2.36 8.51
CA LEU A 115 -14.23 -2.90 9.10
C LEU A 115 -14.11 -4.42 9.10
N GLY A 116 -14.51 -5.04 10.22
CA GLY A 116 -14.41 -6.49 10.43
C GLY A 116 -15.28 -7.28 9.46
#